data_AF-R7S4R5-F1
#
_entry.id   AF-R7S4R5-F1
#
_cell.length_a   1.000
_cell.length_b   1.000
_cell.length_c   1.000
_cell.angle_alpha   90.00
_cell.angle_beta   90.00
_cell.angle_gamma   90.00
#
_symmetry.space_group_name_H-M   'P 1'
#
loop_
_entity.id
_entity.type
_entity.pdbx_description
1 polymer ?
#
loop_
_entity_poly.entity_id
_entity_poly.type
_entity_poly.pdbx_seq_one_letter_code
_entity_poly.pdbx_strand_id
1 'polypeptide(L)'
;MAQALAPSTAETYGAGLVAFHAFCDERQIAEEQRTPASATLMLAFLAALAGLYAGSTVANYFYGVRAWHLIHGVTWNMDDAAMQSMLKATVKLTPAASKRKKREPYTEDIIRAIRQQLALDQGFDAAVYACLTVAFYAAVYACLTVAFYACARVGELTVRNRSSFEPGIHAKRTDLGLAEDRNGLRQQTLQLPRTKCAVGGEQIHWGQQDGITDPVAALANHLRINSVGDNEHIFAYTARNGEVWPLTRKAFLDRIRAATRAAGRAPLQGHGIRIGGTLEYLLRGVPFEVVKTKGRWGSEAFLGYLRKHAEILAPYMQARPRLQAEFIRYAMPPVR
;
A
#
# COMPACT_ATOMS: atom_id res chain seq x y z
N MET A 1 -25.16 2.70 12.09
CA MET A 1 -24.27 3.28 11.06
C MET A 1 -22.92 3.75 11.61
N ALA A 2 -22.83 4.36 12.79
CA ALA A 2 -21.56 4.86 13.34
C ALA A 2 -20.46 3.78 13.48
N GLN A 3 -20.82 2.56 13.92
CA GLN A 3 -19.88 1.44 14.03
C GLN A 3 -19.35 0.90 12.68
N ALA A 4 -19.92 1.34 11.55
CA ALA A 4 -19.45 0.95 10.22
C ALA A 4 -18.24 1.78 9.75
N LEU A 5 -17.90 2.87 10.43
CA LEU A 5 -16.72 3.68 10.11
C LEU A 5 -15.48 3.13 10.81
N ALA A 6 -14.40 2.94 10.04
CA ALA A 6 -13.10 2.66 10.63
C ALA A 6 -12.65 3.86 11.52
N PRO A 7 -11.90 3.63 12.63
CA PRO A 7 -11.50 4.70 13.54
C PRO A 7 -10.82 5.89 12.86
N SER A 8 -9.91 5.64 11.90
CA SER A 8 -9.25 6.71 11.15
C SER A 8 -10.20 7.50 10.24
N THR A 9 -11.26 6.87 9.74
CA THR A 9 -12.29 7.53 8.93
C THR A 9 -13.16 8.40 9.82
N ALA A 10 -13.55 7.90 10.99
CA ALA A 10 -14.31 8.69 11.97
C ALA A 10 -13.54 9.94 12.41
N GLU A 11 -12.24 9.80 12.69
CA GLU A 11 -11.36 10.95 13.01
C GLU A 11 -11.30 11.97 11.86
N THR A 12 -11.13 11.50 10.62
CA THR A 12 -11.08 12.37 9.43
C THR A 12 -12.41 13.09 9.21
N TYR A 13 -13.54 12.40 9.38
CA TYR A 13 -14.87 12.97 9.22
C TYR A 13 -15.21 13.95 10.34
N GLY A 14 -14.79 13.66 11.56
CA GLY A 14 -14.90 14.56 12.71
C GLY A 14 -14.20 15.89 12.45
N ALA A 15 -12.98 15.88 11.89
CA ALA A 15 -12.31 17.12 11.48
C ALA A 15 -13.10 17.93 10.44
N GLY A 16 -13.81 17.25 9.54
CA GLY A 16 -14.69 17.89 8.56
C GLY A 16 -15.90 18.58 9.19
N LEU A 17 -16.51 17.93 10.18
CA LEU A 17 -17.62 18.52 10.94
C LEU A 17 -17.18 19.75 11.72
N VAL A 18 -16.03 19.68 12.40
CA VAL A 18 -15.46 20.84 13.11
C VAL A 18 -15.24 22.01 12.15
N ALA A 19 -14.66 21.76 10.97
CA ALA A 19 -14.46 22.79 9.96
C ALA A 19 -15.78 23.38 9.45
N PHE A 20 -16.81 22.57 9.27
CA PHE A 20 -18.14 23.01 8.84
C PHE A 20 -18.82 23.91 9.89
N HIS A 21 -18.78 23.52 11.16
CA HIS A 21 -19.35 24.33 12.23
C HIS A 21 -18.60 25.65 12.41
N ALA A 22 -17.25 25.63 12.38
CA ALA A 22 -16.45 26.85 12.42
C ALA A 22 -16.78 27.81 11.27
N PHE A 23 -16.96 27.29 10.05
CA PHE A 23 -17.40 28.08 8.89
C PHE A 23 -18.80 28.70 9.10
N CYS A 24 -19.73 27.93 9.68
CA CYS A 24 -21.08 28.41 10.00
C CYS A 24 -21.06 29.48 11.10
N ASP A 25 -20.25 29.30 12.14
CA ASP A 25 -20.09 30.26 13.24
C ASP A 25 -19.52 31.59 12.72
N GLU A 26 -18.47 31.54 11.88
CA GLU A 26 -17.87 32.73 11.26
C GLU A 26 -18.88 33.52 10.41
N ARG A 27 -19.82 32.84 9.76
CA ARG A 27 -20.87 33.43 8.92
C ARG A 27 -22.19 33.68 9.65
N GLN A 28 -22.22 33.46 10.96
CA GLN A 28 -23.40 33.64 11.81
C GLN A 28 -24.62 32.86 11.31
N ILE A 29 -24.40 31.67 10.73
CA ILE A 29 -25.48 30.77 10.31
C ILE A 29 -26.08 30.14 11.55
N ALA A 30 -27.38 30.36 11.78
CA ALA A 30 -28.10 29.83 12.94
C ALA A 30 -28.07 28.30 12.95
N GLU A 31 -28.04 27.68 14.14
CA GLU A 31 -27.90 26.22 14.28
C GLU A 31 -29.02 25.45 13.57
N GLU A 32 -30.25 25.96 13.64
CA GLU A 32 -31.44 25.47 12.93
C GLU A 32 -31.29 25.45 11.40
N GLN A 33 -30.41 26.28 10.83
CA GLN A 33 -30.14 26.34 9.39
C GLN A 33 -28.99 25.39 8.96
N ARG A 34 -28.26 24.80 9.92
CA ARG A 34 -27.15 23.88 9.65
C ARG A 34 -27.64 22.46 9.37
N THR A 35 -28.84 22.12 9.83
CA THR A 35 -29.41 20.76 9.76
C THR A 35 -30.91 20.80 9.42
N PRO A 36 -31.35 20.29 8.26
CA PRO A 36 -30.53 19.69 7.20
C PRO A 36 -29.68 20.75 6.46
N ALA A 37 -28.40 20.44 6.24
CA ALA A 37 -27.53 21.31 5.46
C ALA A 37 -28.07 21.46 4.02
N SER A 38 -28.31 22.70 3.59
CA SER A 38 -28.76 22.98 2.22
C SER A 38 -27.63 22.83 1.20
N ALA A 39 -27.98 22.57 -0.06
CA ALA A 39 -27.01 22.54 -1.16
C ALA A 39 -26.22 23.86 -1.26
N THR A 40 -26.89 25.00 -1.08
CA THR A 40 -26.27 26.33 -1.09
C THR A 40 -25.28 26.51 0.07
N LEU A 41 -25.62 26.05 1.27
CA LEU A 41 -24.72 26.12 2.42
C LEU A 41 -23.47 25.27 2.20
N MET A 42 -23.64 24.05 1.70
CA MET A 42 -22.50 23.19 1.36
C MET A 42 -21.66 23.76 0.22
N LEU A 43 -22.28 24.34 -0.81
CA LEU A 43 -21.58 25.05 -1.88
C LEU A 43 -20.69 26.16 -1.31
N ALA A 44 -21.24 27.01 -0.45
CA ALA A 44 -20.51 28.10 0.18
C ALA A 44 -19.35 27.58 1.05
N PHE A 45 -19.60 26.51 1.82
CA PHE A 45 -18.57 25.85 2.62
C PHE A 45 -17.42 25.30 1.76
N LEU A 46 -17.73 24.57 0.69
CA LEU A 46 -16.70 24.01 -0.21
C LEU A 46 -15.95 25.11 -0.98
N ALA A 47 -16.65 26.18 -1.39
CA ALA A 47 -16.05 27.31 -2.06
C ALA A 47 -15.05 28.05 -1.15
N ALA A 48 -15.37 28.22 0.13
CA ALA A 48 -14.47 28.84 1.10
C ALA A 48 -13.19 28.02 1.35
N LEU A 49 -13.23 26.70 1.16
CA LEU A 49 -12.07 25.82 1.29
C LEU A 49 -11.29 25.62 -0.02
N ALA A 50 -11.92 25.91 -1.16
CA ALA A 50 -11.32 25.76 -2.46
C ALA A 50 -10.11 26.71 -2.61
N GLY A 51 -8.99 26.21 -3.14
CA GLY A 51 -7.77 27.02 -3.23
C GLY A 51 -7.01 27.19 -1.90
N LEU A 52 -7.52 26.68 -0.78
CA LEU A 52 -6.78 26.63 0.50
C LEU A 52 -6.30 25.22 0.79
N TYR A 53 -7.17 24.23 0.59
CA TYR A 53 -6.88 22.83 0.88
C TYR A 53 -6.72 21.99 -0.39
N ALA A 54 -6.13 20.79 -0.24
CA ALA A 54 -6.18 19.78 -1.28
C ALA A 54 -7.63 19.36 -1.54
N GLY A 55 -8.02 19.18 -2.80
CA GLY A 55 -9.40 18.78 -3.16
C GLY A 55 -9.84 17.49 -2.48
N SER A 56 -8.92 16.55 -2.20
CA SER A 56 -9.22 15.35 -1.40
C SER A 56 -9.58 15.65 0.05
N THR A 57 -8.99 16.69 0.65
CA THR A 57 -9.34 17.13 2.00
C THR A 57 -10.73 17.76 2.01
N VAL A 58 -11.01 18.62 1.04
CA VAL A 58 -12.33 19.25 0.87
C VAL A 58 -13.42 18.18 0.66
N ALA A 59 -13.14 17.16 -0.15
CA ALA A 59 -14.04 16.02 -0.33
C ALA A 59 -14.26 15.22 0.98
N ASN A 60 -13.20 14.98 1.77
CA ASN A 60 -13.35 14.32 3.07
C ASN A 60 -14.23 15.13 4.03
N TYR A 61 -14.11 16.45 4.03
CA TYR A 61 -14.94 17.31 4.89
C TYR A 61 -16.41 17.25 4.45
N PHE A 62 -16.65 17.35 3.14
CA PHE A 62 -17.98 17.14 2.57
C PHE A 62 -18.60 15.80 3.02
N TYR A 63 -17.85 14.70 2.87
CA TYR A 63 -18.34 13.37 3.27
C TYR A 63 -18.48 13.21 4.78
N GLY A 64 -17.71 13.95 5.58
CA GLY A 64 -17.89 14.02 7.03
C GLY A 64 -19.24 14.63 7.42
N VAL A 65 -19.59 15.78 6.81
CA VAL A 65 -20.90 16.42 7.01
C VAL A 65 -22.04 15.52 6.55
N ARG A 66 -21.91 14.90 5.36
CA ARG A 66 -22.90 13.93 4.86
C ARG A 66 -23.06 12.74 5.80
N ALA A 67 -21.95 12.14 6.24
CA ALA A 67 -22.00 10.97 7.12
C ALA A 67 -22.71 11.28 8.44
N TRP A 68 -22.48 12.46 9.02
CA TRP A 68 -23.17 12.88 10.23
C TRP A 68 -24.68 12.97 10.02
N HIS A 69 -25.13 13.60 8.92
CA HIS A 69 -26.57 13.70 8.61
C HIS A 69 -27.21 12.32 8.51
N LEU A 70 -26.59 11.41 7.74
CA LEU A 70 -27.09 10.05 7.55
C LEU A 70 -27.10 9.23 8.85
N ILE A 71 -26.08 9.38 9.71
CA ILE A 71 -25.99 8.68 10.99
C ILE A 71 -27.11 9.11 11.94
N HIS A 72 -27.50 10.39 11.92
CA HIS A 72 -28.52 10.95 12.80
C HIS A 72 -29.93 10.96 12.16
N GLY A 73 -30.11 10.33 11.00
CA GLY A 73 -31.40 10.25 10.32
C GLY A 73 -31.89 11.59 9.75
N VAL A 74 -31.00 12.57 9.58
CA VAL A 74 -31.32 13.88 9.00
C VAL A 74 -31.33 13.76 7.48
N THR A 75 -32.37 14.30 6.84
CA THR A 75 -32.52 14.29 5.38
C THR A 75 -31.32 14.91 4.68
N TRP A 76 -30.76 14.20 3.70
CA TRP A 76 -29.67 14.68 2.85
C TRP A 76 -30.18 14.89 1.42
N ASN A 77 -30.68 16.08 1.13
CA ASN A 77 -31.26 16.42 -0.18
C ASN A 77 -30.26 17.20 -1.04
N MET A 78 -29.33 16.49 -1.69
CA MET A 78 -28.38 17.08 -2.63
C MET A 78 -28.36 16.28 -3.92
N ASP A 79 -28.40 16.96 -5.06
CA ASP A 79 -28.23 16.33 -6.36
C ASP A 79 -26.81 15.75 -6.50
N ASP A 80 -26.72 14.45 -6.78
CA ASP A 80 -25.45 13.72 -6.87
C ASP A 80 -24.59 14.23 -8.05
N ALA A 81 -25.20 14.62 -9.17
CA ALA A 81 -24.47 15.12 -10.33
C ALA A 81 -23.83 16.49 -10.06
N ALA A 82 -24.59 17.41 -9.45
CA ALA A 82 -24.10 18.70 -8.98
C ALA A 82 -22.99 18.51 -7.95
N MET A 83 -23.16 17.60 -6.99
CA MET A 83 -22.16 17.25 -5.98
C MET A 83 -20.83 16.80 -6.60
N GLN A 84 -20.88 15.86 -7.55
CA GLN A 84 -19.69 15.39 -8.23
C GLN A 84 -19.01 16.51 -9.02
N SER A 85 -19.78 17.40 -9.64
CA SER A 85 -19.26 18.55 -10.37
C SER A 85 -18.56 19.55 -9.44
N MET A 86 -19.13 19.82 -8.27
CA MET A 86 -18.51 20.66 -7.23
C MET A 86 -17.19 20.07 -6.74
N LEU A 87 -17.18 18.78 -6.36
CA LEU A 87 -15.97 18.12 -5.88
C LEU A 87 -14.87 18.07 -6.96
N LYS A 88 -15.24 17.93 -8.25
CA LYS A 88 -14.29 18.07 -9.36
C LYS A 88 -13.72 19.49 -9.45
N ALA A 89 -14.54 20.52 -9.26
CA ALA A 89 -14.08 21.91 -9.26
C ALA A 89 -13.07 22.18 -8.14
N THR A 90 -13.28 21.67 -6.91
CA THR A 90 -12.33 21.83 -5.80
C THR A 90 -10.99 21.13 -6.07
N VAL A 91 -11.00 19.99 -6.78
CA VAL A 91 -9.77 19.34 -7.26
C VAL A 91 -9.04 20.20 -8.28
N LYS A 92 -9.75 20.82 -9.23
CA LYS A 92 -9.14 21.74 -10.22
C LYS A 92 -8.49 22.95 -9.55
N LEU A 93 -9.14 23.49 -8.53
CA LEU A 93 -8.69 24.63 -7.73
C LEU A 93 -7.64 24.25 -6.65
N THR A 94 -7.22 22.99 -6.57
CA THR A 94 -6.22 22.57 -5.59
C THR A 94 -4.91 23.35 -5.79
N PRO A 95 -4.38 24.02 -4.74
CA PRO A 95 -3.14 24.78 -4.82
C PRO A 95 -1.98 23.92 -5.28
N ALA A 96 -1.07 24.50 -6.08
CA ALA A 96 0.13 23.79 -6.52
C ALA A 96 0.96 23.26 -5.34
N ALA A 97 1.07 24.05 -4.26
CA ALA A 97 1.74 23.65 -3.01
C ALA A 97 1.10 22.43 -2.33
N SER A 98 -0.20 22.22 -2.52
CA SER A 98 -0.97 21.11 -1.95
C SER A 98 -1.00 19.87 -2.87
N LYS A 99 -0.48 19.97 -4.10
CA LYS A 99 -0.34 18.83 -5.01
C LYS A 99 0.89 18.01 -4.66
N ARG A 100 0.68 16.76 -4.24
CA ARG A 100 1.79 15.83 -4.00
C ARG A 100 2.39 15.38 -5.34
N LYS A 101 3.73 15.42 -5.44
CA LYS A 101 4.45 14.79 -6.56
C LYS A 101 4.06 13.31 -6.67
N LYS A 102 3.99 12.79 -7.89
CA LYS A 102 3.80 11.35 -8.11
C LYS A 102 4.94 10.61 -7.42
N ARG A 103 4.58 9.55 -6.69
CA ARG A 103 5.56 8.70 -6.01
C ARG A 103 6.27 7.84 -7.04
N GLU A 104 7.59 7.82 -6.95
CA GLU A 104 8.44 6.97 -7.76
C GLU A 104 8.30 5.49 -7.36
N PRO A 105 8.37 4.56 -8.32
CA PRO A 105 8.39 3.13 -8.06
C PRO A 105 9.74 2.69 -7.47
N TYR A 106 9.72 1.68 -6.61
CA TYR A 106 10.92 0.85 -6.43
C TYR A 106 11.14 0.04 -7.71
N THR A 107 12.40 -0.22 -8.06
CA THR A 107 12.77 -1.12 -9.15
C THR A 107 13.65 -2.22 -8.59
N GLU A 108 13.82 -3.31 -9.34
CA GLU A 108 14.74 -4.38 -8.97
C GLU A 108 16.17 -3.83 -8.72
N ASP A 109 16.65 -2.91 -9.55
CA ASP A 109 17.95 -2.25 -9.37
C ASP A 109 18.08 -1.51 -8.03
N ILE A 110 17.02 -0.84 -7.59
CA ILE A 110 17.01 -0.15 -6.28
C ILE A 110 17.06 -1.19 -5.16
N ILE A 111 16.31 -2.29 -5.28
CA ILE A 111 16.30 -3.37 -4.28
C ILE A 111 17.67 -4.07 -4.22
N ARG A 112 18.30 -4.30 -5.37
CA ARG A 112 19.67 -4.83 -5.50
C ARG A 112 20.70 -3.92 -4.84
N ALA A 113 20.60 -2.61 -5.08
CA ALA A 113 21.45 -1.63 -4.45
C ALA A 113 21.25 -1.57 -2.91
N ILE A 114 20.01 -1.69 -2.43
CA ILE A 114 19.71 -1.79 -0.99
C ILE A 114 20.32 -3.07 -0.40
N ARG A 115 20.18 -4.22 -1.08
CA ARG A 115 20.72 -5.51 -0.62
C ARG A 115 22.23 -5.46 -0.36
N GLN A 116 22.98 -4.75 -1.21
CA GLN A 116 24.43 -4.58 -1.07
C GLN A 116 24.82 -3.79 0.19
N GLN A 117 23.89 -3.02 0.76
CA GLN A 117 24.11 -2.24 1.99
C GLN A 117 23.61 -2.97 3.25
N LEU A 118 23.10 -4.19 3.12
CA LEU A 118 22.59 -5.00 4.22
C LEU A 118 23.48 -6.24 4.39
N ALA A 119 24.13 -6.36 5.54
CA ALA A 119 24.82 -7.59 5.95
C ALA A 119 23.77 -8.65 6.34
N LEU A 120 23.64 -9.72 5.55
CA LEU A 120 22.59 -10.74 5.72
C LEU A 120 23.14 -12.13 6.08
N ASP A 121 24.45 -12.27 6.16
CA ASP A 121 25.21 -13.51 6.21
C ASP A 121 26.53 -13.27 6.97
N GLN A 122 26.49 -13.35 8.29
CA GLN A 122 27.73 -13.48 9.07
C GLN A 122 27.61 -14.64 10.04
N GLY A 123 28.63 -15.51 9.98
CA GLY A 123 28.79 -16.69 10.83
C GLY A 123 29.20 -16.32 12.26
N PHE A 124 29.16 -17.36 13.10
CA PHE A 124 29.30 -17.34 14.56
C PHE A 124 30.49 -16.53 15.13
N ASP A 125 31.59 -16.36 14.39
CA ASP A 125 32.83 -15.77 14.92
C ASP A 125 32.98 -14.24 14.75
N ALA A 126 31.98 -13.55 14.21
CA ALA A 126 31.93 -12.08 14.24
C ALA A 126 30.87 -11.63 15.25
N ALA A 127 31.28 -11.47 16.51
CA ALA A 127 30.65 -10.76 17.64
C ALA A 127 29.12 -10.67 17.69
N VAL A 128 28.52 -11.05 18.83
CA VAL A 128 27.08 -10.95 19.19
C VAL A 128 26.35 -9.70 18.62
N TYR A 129 27.02 -8.55 18.52
CA TYR A 129 26.52 -7.31 17.90
C TYR A 129 26.22 -7.41 16.39
N ALA A 130 27.04 -8.11 15.60
CA ALA A 130 26.83 -8.29 14.17
C ALA A 130 25.67 -9.26 13.91
N CYS A 131 25.56 -10.35 14.68
CA CYS A 131 24.46 -11.32 14.59
C CYS A 131 23.08 -10.67 14.79
N LEU A 132 22.93 -9.81 15.80
CA LEU A 132 21.67 -9.10 16.09
C LEU A 132 21.31 -8.04 15.04
N THR A 133 22.33 -7.49 14.38
CA THR A 133 22.14 -6.53 13.28
C THR A 133 21.75 -7.27 12.00
N VAL A 134 22.34 -8.44 11.75
CA VAL A 134 21.99 -9.37 10.66
C VAL A 134 20.54 -9.87 10.80
N ALA A 135 20.10 -10.20 12.02
CA ALA A 135 18.72 -10.55 12.33
C ALA A 135 17.72 -9.47 11.88
N PHE A 136 17.97 -8.22 12.26
CA PHE A 136 17.13 -7.09 11.83
C PHE A 136 17.20 -6.86 10.32
N TYR A 137 18.38 -6.94 9.71
CA TYR A 137 18.55 -6.71 8.27
C TYR A 137 17.90 -7.80 7.42
N ALA A 138 17.95 -9.05 7.85
CA ALA A 138 17.27 -10.15 7.20
C ALA A 138 15.75 -9.94 7.21
N ALA A 139 15.18 -9.52 8.34
CA ALA A 139 13.75 -9.18 8.45
C ALA A 139 13.37 -8.02 7.53
N VAL A 140 14.17 -6.95 7.50
CA VAL A 140 13.94 -5.79 6.62
C VAL A 140 14.02 -6.19 5.15
N TYR A 141 15.02 -6.99 4.76
CA TYR A 141 15.21 -7.39 3.38
C TYR A 141 14.11 -8.33 2.88
N ALA A 142 13.78 -9.36 3.66
CA ALA A 142 12.67 -10.25 3.36
C ALA A 142 11.33 -9.50 3.27
N CYS A 143 11.07 -8.56 4.18
CA CYS A 143 9.86 -7.74 4.12
C CYS A 143 9.83 -6.87 2.84
N LEU A 144 10.97 -6.33 2.38
CA LEU A 144 11.04 -5.52 1.18
C LEU A 144 10.74 -6.33 -0.08
N THR A 145 11.39 -7.48 -0.25
CA THR A 145 11.22 -8.34 -1.44
C THR A 145 9.81 -8.94 -1.48
N VAL A 146 9.29 -9.43 -0.35
CA VAL A 146 7.90 -9.90 -0.24
C VAL A 146 6.91 -8.78 -0.54
N ALA A 147 7.09 -7.59 0.04
CA ALA A 147 6.20 -6.45 -0.25
C ALA A 147 6.17 -6.08 -1.73
N PHE A 148 7.33 -6.14 -2.40
CA PHE A 148 7.48 -5.84 -3.81
C PHE A 148 6.82 -6.90 -4.69
N TYR A 149 7.25 -8.16 -4.60
CA TYR A 149 6.77 -9.24 -5.48
C TYR A 149 5.36 -9.73 -5.14
N ALA A 150 4.85 -9.49 -3.95
CA ALA A 150 3.46 -9.76 -3.59
C ALA A 150 2.52 -8.56 -3.85
N CYS A 151 3.04 -7.41 -4.31
CA CYS A 151 2.30 -6.15 -4.42
C CYS A 151 1.57 -5.77 -3.11
N ALA A 152 2.15 -6.11 -1.97
CA ALA A 152 1.53 -5.92 -0.66
C ALA A 152 1.65 -4.46 -0.20
N ARG A 153 0.73 -4.03 0.69
CA ARG A 153 0.91 -2.76 1.38
C ARG A 153 1.89 -2.97 2.52
N VAL A 154 2.82 -2.03 2.73
CA VAL A 154 3.78 -2.12 3.85
C VAL A 154 3.08 -2.32 5.20
N GLY A 155 1.92 -1.71 5.41
CA GLY A 155 1.15 -1.87 6.66
C GLY A 155 0.50 -3.25 6.85
N GLU A 156 0.48 -4.11 5.82
CA GLU A 156 0.04 -5.51 5.93
C GLU A 156 1.18 -6.41 6.43
N LEU A 157 2.44 -5.96 6.31
CA LEU A 157 3.65 -6.72 6.62
C LEU A 157 4.46 -6.10 7.77
N THR A 158 3.94 -5.06 8.42
CA THR A 158 4.60 -4.35 9.51
C THR A 158 3.57 -3.88 10.53
N VAL A 159 4.01 -3.70 11.78
CA VAL A 159 3.16 -3.19 12.86
C VAL A 159 3.39 -1.69 13.11
N ARG A 160 2.43 -1.03 13.77
CA ARG A 160 2.53 0.40 14.13
C ARG A 160 3.68 0.66 15.11
N ASN A 161 3.71 -0.10 16.20
CA ASN A 161 4.76 -0.09 17.22
C ASN A 161 4.95 -1.51 17.77
N ARG A 162 5.94 -1.69 18.66
CA ARG A 162 6.34 -3.02 19.16
C ARG A 162 5.23 -3.75 19.93
N SER A 163 4.38 -3.02 20.65
CA SER A 163 3.27 -3.59 21.43
C SER A 163 1.96 -3.73 20.65
N SER A 164 1.95 -3.36 19.36
CA SER A 164 0.74 -3.45 18.51
C SER A 164 0.57 -4.80 17.83
N PHE A 165 1.49 -5.75 18.00
CA PHE A 165 1.34 -7.05 17.37
C PHE A 165 0.18 -7.81 18.02
N GLU A 166 -0.70 -8.32 17.17
CA GLU A 166 -1.87 -9.09 17.56
C GLU A 166 -2.07 -10.20 16.51
N PRO A 167 -1.94 -11.49 16.88
CA PRO A 167 -1.99 -12.63 15.94
C PRO A 167 -3.30 -12.77 15.15
N GLY A 168 -4.40 -12.21 15.64
CA GLY A 168 -5.70 -12.19 14.96
C GLY A 168 -5.84 -11.07 13.91
N ILE A 169 -4.91 -10.10 13.90
CA ILE A 169 -4.93 -8.95 12.98
C ILE A 169 -3.73 -8.98 12.04
N HIS A 170 -2.58 -9.44 12.52
CA HIS A 170 -1.30 -9.39 11.82
C HIS A 170 -0.80 -10.78 11.45
N ALA A 171 -0.14 -10.89 10.30
CA ALA A 171 0.39 -12.16 9.82
C ALA A 171 1.52 -12.71 10.70
N LYS A 172 1.42 -13.98 11.04
CA LYS A 172 2.39 -14.76 11.83
C LYS A 172 3.07 -15.84 10.99
N ARG A 173 4.07 -16.52 11.56
CA ARG A 173 4.84 -17.55 10.83
C ARG A 173 3.97 -18.71 10.34
N THR A 174 3.00 -19.13 11.15
CA THR A 174 2.04 -20.19 10.79
C THR A 174 1.06 -19.80 9.69
N ASP A 175 0.98 -18.53 9.31
CA ASP A 175 0.16 -18.09 8.18
C ASP A 175 0.88 -18.26 6.83
N LEU A 176 2.16 -18.68 6.82
CA LEU A 176 2.88 -19.02 5.60
C LEU A 176 2.41 -20.36 5.04
N GLY A 177 2.23 -20.40 3.73
CA GLY A 177 1.89 -21.62 3.00
C GLY A 177 2.67 -21.75 1.70
N LEU A 178 2.40 -22.86 1.02
CA LEU A 178 2.89 -23.17 -0.31
C LEU A 178 1.70 -23.53 -1.18
N ALA A 179 1.66 -22.99 -2.39
CA ALA A 179 0.74 -23.40 -3.44
C ALA A 179 1.56 -23.95 -4.61
N GLU A 180 1.07 -25.00 -5.26
CA GLU A 180 1.67 -25.59 -6.46
C GLU A 180 0.57 -25.72 -7.52
N ASP A 181 0.87 -25.30 -8.75
CA ASP A 181 -0.06 -25.48 -9.87
C ASP A 181 0.08 -26.88 -10.51
N ARG A 182 -0.78 -27.19 -11.49
CA ARG A 182 -0.75 -28.47 -12.20
C ARG A 182 0.53 -28.74 -13.00
N ASN A 183 1.38 -27.72 -13.19
CA ASN A 183 2.62 -27.79 -13.93
C ASN A 183 3.84 -27.87 -12.98
N GLY A 184 3.63 -28.03 -11.66
CA GLY A 184 4.70 -28.06 -10.67
C GLY A 184 5.28 -26.69 -10.33
N LEU A 185 4.65 -25.60 -10.76
CA LEU A 185 5.10 -24.24 -10.45
C LEU A 185 4.67 -23.87 -9.03
N ARG A 186 5.67 -23.69 -8.16
CA ARG A 186 5.49 -23.38 -6.74
C ARG A 186 5.44 -21.89 -6.47
N GLN A 187 4.58 -21.51 -5.53
CA GLN A 187 4.47 -20.16 -5.00
C GLN A 187 4.36 -20.20 -3.49
N GLN A 188 5.00 -19.24 -2.82
CA GLN A 188 4.75 -19.01 -1.41
C GLN A 188 3.49 -18.18 -1.25
N THR A 189 2.72 -18.50 -0.22
CA THR A 189 1.51 -17.79 0.16
C THR A 189 1.65 -17.28 1.59
N LEU A 190 0.99 -16.17 1.91
CA LEU A 190 0.86 -15.65 3.26
C LEU A 190 -0.59 -15.22 3.46
N GLN A 191 -1.26 -15.86 4.43
CA GLN A 191 -2.58 -15.45 4.84
C GLN A 191 -2.48 -14.18 5.71
N LEU A 192 -3.14 -13.11 5.28
CA LEU A 192 -3.29 -11.92 6.11
C LEU A 192 -4.60 -12.04 6.87
N PRO A 193 -4.60 -12.10 8.22
CA PRO A 193 -5.83 -12.28 9.01
C PRO A 193 -6.85 -11.16 8.78
N ARG A 194 -6.37 -9.92 8.56
CA ARG A 194 -7.22 -8.76 8.31
C ARG A 194 -6.54 -7.76 7.41
N THR A 195 -7.30 -7.14 6.49
CA THR A 195 -6.84 -6.01 5.69
C THR A 195 -7.81 -4.83 5.80
N LYS A 196 -7.42 -3.67 5.24
CA LYS A 196 -8.30 -2.48 5.21
C LYS A 196 -9.64 -2.76 4.54
N CYS A 197 -9.65 -3.64 3.53
CA CYS A 197 -10.82 -3.88 2.68
C CYS A 197 -11.47 -5.23 2.93
N ALA A 198 -10.80 -6.15 3.64
CA ALA A 198 -11.32 -7.48 3.94
C ALA A 198 -11.14 -7.79 5.43
N VAL A 199 -12.25 -7.74 6.17
CA VAL A 199 -12.25 -8.04 7.61
C VAL A 199 -11.94 -9.52 7.86
N GLY A 200 -12.37 -10.42 6.98
CA GLY A 200 -12.06 -11.86 7.01
C GLY A 200 -10.69 -12.23 6.45
N GLY A 201 -9.86 -11.24 6.15
CA GLY A 201 -8.50 -11.47 5.63
C GLY A 201 -8.44 -11.73 4.13
N GLU A 202 -7.21 -11.76 3.63
CA GLU A 202 -6.88 -12.02 2.23
C GLU A 202 -5.51 -12.71 2.15
N GLN A 203 -5.29 -13.51 1.12
CA GLN A 203 -3.98 -14.10 0.86
C GLN A 203 -3.15 -13.21 -0.07
N ILE A 204 -1.85 -13.11 0.22
CA ILE A 204 -0.86 -12.64 -0.75
C ILE A 204 0.04 -13.80 -1.17
N HIS A 205 0.64 -13.69 -2.36
CA HIS A 205 1.48 -14.75 -2.90
C HIS A 205 2.59 -14.20 -3.79
N TRP A 206 3.70 -14.92 -3.86
CA TRP A 206 4.85 -14.61 -4.70
C TRP A 206 5.56 -15.91 -5.14
N GLY A 207 6.12 -15.88 -6.35
CA GLY A 207 6.95 -16.95 -6.87
C GLY A 207 8.44 -16.64 -6.70
N GLN A 208 9.26 -17.66 -6.86
CA GLN A 208 10.71 -17.53 -6.95
C GLN A 208 11.11 -16.57 -8.08
N GLN A 209 12.15 -15.78 -7.86
CA GLN A 209 12.71 -14.85 -8.84
C GLN A 209 14.19 -15.16 -9.07
N ASP A 210 14.73 -14.66 -10.18
CA ASP A 210 16.15 -14.81 -10.47
C ASP A 210 17.00 -13.81 -9.67
N GLY A 211 18.19 -14.27 -9.29
CA GLY A 211 19.21 -13.43 -8.67
C GLY A 211 18.92 -13.00 -7.23
N ILE A 212 19.61 -11.95 -6.79
CA ILE A 212 19.71 -11.64 -5.36
C ILE A 212 18.45 -11.01 -4.75
N THR A 213 17.47 -10.64 -5.57
CA THR A 213 16.21 -10.04 -5.11
C THR A 213 15.11 -11.06 -4.84
N ASP A 214 15.41 -12.36 -4.98
CA ASP A 214 14.45 -13.44 -4.78
C ASP A 214 13.76 -13.39 -3.40
N PRO A 215 12.43 -13.19 -3.34
CA PRO A 215 11.69 -13.15 -2.10
C PRO A 215 11.67 -14.50 -1.38
N VAL A 216 11.77 -15.62 -2.11
CA VAL A 216 11.78 -16.97 -1.53
C VAL A 216 13.09 -17.18 -0.76
N ALA A 217 14.24 -16.95 -1.39
CA ALA A 217 15.54 -17.02 -0.73
C ALA A 217 15.68 -16.00 0.41
N ALA A 218 15.21 -14.76 0.21
CA ALA A 218 15.27 -13.72 1.24
C ALA A 218 14.45 -14.10 2.49
N LEU A 219 13.24 -14.63 2.31
CA LEU A 219 12.40 -15.08 3.41
C LEU A 219 13.00 -16.31 4.11
N ALA A 220 13.50 -17.29 3.36
CA ALA A 220 14.17 -18.46 3.93
C ALA A 220 15.37 -18.06 4.80
N ASN A 221 16.19 -17.10 4.33
CA ASN A 221 17.30 -16.57 5.12
C ASN A 221 16.83 -15.88 6.40
N HIS A 222 15.78 -15.07 6.32
CA HIS A 222 15.17 -14.42 7.49
C HIS A 222 14.68 -15.43 8.53
N LEU A 223 13.94 -16.46 8.11
CA LEU A 223 13.41 -17.48 9.00
C LEU A 223 14.53 -18.30 9.66
N ARG A 224 15.62 -18.57 8.94
CA ARG A 224 16.81 -19.26 9.45
C ARG A 224 17.58 -18.45 10.48
N ILE A 225 17.74 -17.14 10.26
CA ILE A 225 18.49 -16.26 11.17
C ILE A 225 17.65 -15.92 12.40
N ASN A 226 16.36 -15.65 12.20
CA ASN A 226 15.43 -15.31 13.27
C ASN A 226 14.64 -16.57 13.66
N SER A 227 15.21 -17.43 14.49
CA SER A 227 14.49 -18.58 15.04
C SER A 227 13.59 -18.14 16.19
N VAL A 228 12.41 -17.62 15.87
CA VAL A 228 11.39 -17.16 16.84
C VAL A 228 10.14 -18.04 16.76
N GLY A 229 9.25 -17.93 17.75
CA GLY A 229 8.06 -18.76 17.85
C GLY A 229 7.09 -18.68 16.67
N ASP A 230 6.32 -19.74 16.48
CA ASP A 230 5.39 -19.93 15.36
C ASP A 230 4.25 -18.90 15.30
N ASN A 231 3.85 -18.39 16.48
CA ASN A 231 2.82 -17.36 16.61
C ASN A 231 3.37 -15.93 16.60
N GLU A 232 4.68 -15.76 16.41
CA GLU A 232 5.30 -14.45 16.26
C GLU A 232 5.02 -13.87 14.88
N HIS A 233 5.09 -12.53 14.79
CA HIS A 233 4.93 -11.82 13.53
C HIS A 233 5.88 -12.37 12.46
N ILE A 234 5.42 -12.48 11.20
CA ILE A 234 6.20 -13.09 10.11
C ILE A 234 7.61 -12.49 9.94
N PHE A 235 7.73 -11.17 10.08
CA PHE A 235 9.01 -10.44 10.05
C PHE A 235 9.55 -10.08 11.45
N ALA A 236 9.17 -10.81 12.49
CA ALA A 236 9.76 -10.63 13.82
C ALA A 236 11.25 -11.01 13.81
N TYR A 237 12.04 -10.28 14.59
CA TYR A 237 13.48 -10.49 14.72
C TYR A 237 13.92 -10.42 16.18
N THR A 238 15.02 -11.09 16.50
CA THR A 238 15.62 -11.03 17.83
C THR A 238 16.38 -9.70 17.97
N ALA A 239 15.90 -8.85 18.86
CA ALA A 239 16.49 -7.56 19.18
C ALA A 239 17.74 -7.73 20.06
N ARG A 240 18.49 -6.63 20.24
CA ARG A 240 19.79 -6.68 20.92
C ARG A 240 19.75 -7.11 22.39
N ASN A 241 18.62 -6.90 23.03
CA ASN A 241 18.33 -7.34 24.40
C ASN A 241 17.86 -8.80 24.47
N GLY A 242 17.86 -9.53 23.35
CA GLY A 242 17.39 -10.91 23.27
C GLY A 242 15.87 -11.05 23.10
N GLU A 243 15.11 -9.96 23.17
CA GLU A 243 13.66 -10.00 22.99
C GLU A 243 13.27 -10.18 21.52
N VAL A 244 12.14 -10.84 21.29
CA VAL A 244 11.55 -10.94 19.96
C VAL A 244 10.69 -9.72 19.69
N TRP A 245 11.05 -8.93 18.67
CA TRP A 245 10.30 -7.74 18.29
C TRP A 245 9.67 -7.89 16.90
N PRO A 246 8.39 -7.50 16.74
CA PRO A 246 7.79 -7.39 15.42
C PRO A 246 8.42 -6.23 14.64
N LEU A 247 8.54 -6.39 13.32
CA LEU A 247 9.07 -5.34 12.45
C LEU A 247 8.08 -4.16 12.37
N THR A 248 8.44 -3.04 13.01
CA THR A 248 7.63 -1.83 12.94
C THR A 248 7.79 -1.13 11.59
N ARG A 249 6.73 -0.48 11.11
CA ARG A 249 6.74 0.30 9.87
C ARG A 249 7.83 1.38 9.87
N LYS A 250 8.02 2.04 11.02
CA LYS A 250 9.04 3.08 11.18
C LYS A 250 10.44 2.50 11.02
N ALA A 251 10.77 1.43 11.76
CA ALA A 251 12.08 0.80 11.69
C ALA A 251 12.42 0.29 10.28
N PHE A 252 11.44 -0.35 9.63
CA PHE A 252 11.55 -0.82 8.25
C PHE A 252 11.88 0.32 7.26
N LEU A 253 11.06 1.38 7.25
CA LEU A 253 11.25 2.49 6.31
C LEU A 253 12.52 3.29 6.60
N ASP A 254 12.87 3.49 7.87
CA ASP A 254 14.08 4.22 8.24
C ASP A 254 15.33 3.44 7.81
N ARG A 255 15.34 2.11 7.97
CA ARG A 255 16.45 1.26 7.51
C ARG A 255 16.59 1.25 5.99
N ILE A 256 15.49 1.09 5.25
CA ILE A 256 15.53 1.12 3.78
C ILE A 256 16.03 2.48 3.27
N ARG A 257 15.58 3.59 3.87
CA ARG A 257 16.05 4.93 3.49
C ARG A 257 17.54 5.10 3.77
N ALA A 258 18.03 4.60 4.90
CA ALA A 258 19.45 4.62 5.22
C ALA A 258 20.27 3.82 4.19
N ALA A 259 19.86 2.59 3.88
CA ALA A 259 20.50 1.75 2.86
C ALA A 259 20.45 2.37 1.46
N THR A 260 19.32 2.97 1.08
CA THR A 260 19.18 3.65 -0.22
C THR A 260 20.13 4.84 -0.35
N ARG A 261 20.27 5.64 0.72
CA ARG A 261 21.24 6.75 0.75
C ARG A 261 22.68 6.27 0.70
N ALA A 262 23.01 5.21 1.44
CA ALA A 262 24.35 4.60 1.42
C ALA A 262 24.71 4.08 0.02
N ALA A 263 23.72 3.62 -0.75
CA ALA A 263 23.88 3.23 -2.15
C ALA A 263 23.89 4.41 -3.14
N GLY A 264 23.96 5.66 -2.68
CA GLY A 264 24.00 6.85 -3.55
C GLY A 264 22.68 7.19 -4.25
N ARG A 265 21.55 6.66 -3.77
CA ARG A 265 20.23 6.85 -4.38
C ARG A 265 19.31 7.71 -3.52
N ALA A 266 18.36 8.39 -4.17
CA ALA A 266 17.36 9.19 -3.47
C ALA A 266 16.37 8.27 -2.71
N PRO A 267 16.12 8.51 -1.41
CA PRO A 267 15.22 7.67 -0.62
C PRO A 267 13.77 7.80 -1.10
N LEU A 268 13.08 6.66 -1.24
CA LEU A 268 11.70 6.59 -1.70
C LEU A 268 10.69 6.43 -0.56
N GLN A 269 9.43 6.75 -0.84
CA GLN A 269 8.32 6.52 0.09
C GLN A 269 7.92 5.04 0.06
N GLY A 270 7.51 4.48 1.20
CA GLY A 270 7.14 3.04 1.27
C GLY A 270 6.01 2.62 0.33
N HIS A 271 5.11 3.54 -0.03
CA HIS A 271 4.07 3.26 -1.02
C HIS A 271 4.63 3.03 -2.44
N GLY A 272 5.84 3.52 -2.73
CA GLY A 272 6.56 3.24 -3.96
C GLY A 272 6.90 1.75 -4.14
N ILE A 273 6.93 0.95 -3.07
CA ILE A 273 7.22 -0.49 -3.15
C ILE A 273 6.09 -1.20 -3.92
N ARG A 274 4.83 -0.95 -3.55
CA ARG A 274 3.67 -1.52 -4.24
C ARG A 274 3.52 -0.97 -5.67
N ILE A 275 3.84 0.30 -5.90
CA ILE A 275 3.91 0.88 -7.26
C ILE A 275 4.98 0.14 -8.08
N GLY A 276 6.13 -0.13 -7.47
CA GLY A 276 7.22 -0.88 -8.08
C GLY A 276 6.83 -2.29 -8.49
N GLY A 277 6.24 -3.07 -7.57
CA GLY A 277 5.76 -4.42 -7.88
C GLY A 277 4.71 -4.44 -8.99
N THR A 278 3.79 -3.47 -9.00
CA THR A 278 2.83 -3.29 -10.11
C THR A 278 3.53 -3.05 -11.43
N LEU A 279 4.46 -2.09 -11.45
CA LEU A 279 5.21 -1.76 -12.65
C LEU A 279 6.03 -2.95 -13.15
N GLU A 280 6.69 -3.68 -12.25
CA GLU A 280 7.50 -4.85 -12.57
C GLU A 280 6.71 -5.90 -13.36
N TYR A 281 5.56 -6.33 -12.84
CA TYR A 281 4.75 -7.33 -13.54
C TYR A 281 4.17 -6.80 -14.85
N LEU A 282 3.81 -5.51 -14.94
CA LEU A 282 3.34 -4.93 -16.19
C LEU A 282 4.45 -4.87 -17.25
N LEU A 283 5.70 -4.57 -16.85
CA LEU A 283 6.86 -4.61 -17.75
C LEU A 283 7.20 -6.03 -18.22
N ARG A 284 6.85 -7.05 -17.42
CA ARG A 284 6.91 -8.48 -17.82
C ARG A 284 5.75 -8.91 -18.73
N GLY A 285 4.88 -7.98 -19.15
CA GLY A 285 3.75 -8.27 -20.03
C GLY A 285 2.55 -8.94 -19.34
N VAL A 286 2.52 -8.98 -18.00
CA VAL A 286 1.36 -9.52 -17.28
C VAL A 286 0.15 -8.60 -17.50
N PRO A 287 -1.02 -9.13 -17.90
CA PRO A 287 -2.19 -8.29 -18.18
C PRO A 287 -2.65 -7.45 -16.99
N PHE A 288 -3.22 -6.27 -17.28
CA PHE A 288 -3.67 -5.30 -16.26
C PHE A 288 -4.61 -5.94 -15.23
N GLU A 289 -5.59 -6.74 -15.67
CA GLU A 289 -6.54 -7.41 -14.77
C GLU A 289 -5.88 -8.48 -13.88
N VAL A 290 -4.83 -9.16 -14.37
CA VAL A 290 -4.06 -10.11 -13.58
C VAL A 290 -3.24 -9.38 -12.52
N VAL A 291 -2.60 -8.25 -12.86
CA VAL A 291 -1.89 -7.42 -11.88
C VAL A 291 -2.86 -6.77 -10.88
N LYS A 292 -4.05 -6.37 -11.33
CA LYS A 292 -5.14 -5.85 -10.49
C LYS A 292 -5.59 -6.90 -9.47
N THR A 293 -5.72 -8.15 -9.90
CA THR A 293 -6.02 -9.31 -9.04
C THR A 293 -4.88 -9.56 -8.06
N LYS A 294 -3.64 -9.59 -8.53
CA LYS A 294 -2.44 -9.83 -7.71
C LYS A 294 -2.29 -8.82 -6.56
N GLY A 295 -2.50 -7.53 -6.84
CA GLY A 295 -2.48 -6.51 -5.78
C GLY A 295 -3.80 -6.33 -5.05
N ARG A 296 -4.83 -7.13 -5.36
CA ARG A 296 -6.14 -7.12 -4.67
C ARG A 296 -6.83 -5.76 -4.74
N TRP A 297 -6.93 -5.21 -5.94
CA TRP A 297 -7.72 -4.00 -6.18
C TRP A 297 -9.14 -4.39 -6.61
N GLY A 298 -10.13 -4.12 -5.75
CA GLY A 298 -11.55 -4.24 -6.11
C GLY A 298 -12.09 -3.05 -6.91
N SER A 299 -11.27 -2.03 -7.22
CA SER A 299 -11.72 -0.80 -7.88
C SER A 299 -10.62 -0.17 -8.76
N GLU A 300 -10.98 0.91 -9.46
CA GLU A 300 -10.08 1.72 -10.31
C GLU A 300 -8.99 2.49 -9.54
N ALA A 301 -8.88 2.30 -8.22
CA ALA A 301 -7.71 2.75 -7.46
C ALA A 301 -6.38 2.19 -8.00
N PHE A 302 -6.43 1.11 -8.78
CA PHE A 302 -5.30 0.55 -9.52
C PHE A 302 -4.65 1.56 -10.47
N LEU A 303 -5.43 2.40 -11.17
CA LEU A 303 -4.90 3.39 -12.13
C LEU A 303 -3.90 4.36 -11.49
N GLY A 304 -4.05 4.64 -10.19
CA GLY A 304 -3.11 5.48 -9.43
C GLY A 304 -1.70 4.89 -9.28
N TYR A 305 -1.54 3.58 -9.50
CA TYR A 305 -0.27 2.86 -9.42
C TYR A 305 0.45 2.77 -10.78
N LEU A 306 -0.22 3.08 -11.88
CA LEU A 306 0.39 3.02 -13.21
C LEU A 306 1.49 4.08 -13.38
N ARG A 307 2.65 3.65 -13.85
CA ARG A 307 3.83 4.48 -14.16
C ARG A 307 4.37 4.03 -15.51
N LYS A 308 5.17 4.89 -16.17
CA LYS A 308 5.89 4.53 -17.39
C LYS A 308 4.99 3.90 -18.48
N HIS A 309 3.84 4.53 -18.76
CA HIS A 309 2.85 4.04 -19.74
C HIS A 309 3.47 3.74 -21.11
N ALA A 310 4.40 4.58 -21.58
CA ALA A 310 5.10 4.35 -22.84
C ALA A 310 5.90 3.03 -22.83
N GLU A 311 6.60 2.72 -21.74
CA GLU A 311 7.37 1.47 -21.60
C GLU A 311 6.44 0.25 -21.51
N ILE A 312 5.36 0.34 -20.72
CA ILE A 312 4.38 -0.75 -20.59
C ILE A 312 3.70 -1.05 -21.94
N LEU A 313 3.36 -0.01 -22.71
CA LEU A 313 2.65 -0.16 -23.98
C LEU A 313 3.58 -0.44 -25.16
N ALA A 314 4.90 -0.20 -25.03
CA ALA A 314 5.85 -0.33 -26.13
C ALA A 314 5.77 -1.69 -26.84
N PRO A 315 5.69 -2.86 -26.16
CA PRO A 315 5.61 -4.15 -26.84
C PRO A 315 4.39 -4.31 -27.76
N TYR A 316 3.29 -3.61 -27.47
CA TYR A 316 2.01 -3.69 -28.21
C TYR A 316 1.92 -2.70 -29.36
N MET A 317 2.74 -1.64 -29.34
CA MET A 317 2.71 -0.55 -30.33
C MET A 317 3.78 -0.69 -31.42
N GLN A 318 4.48 -1.84 -31.46
CA GLN A 318 5.45 -2.12 -32.51
C GLN A 318 4.76 -2.60 -33.80
N ALA A 319 5.37 -2.35 -34.96
CA ALA A 319 4.85 -2.81 -36.26
C ALA A 319 4.66 -4.35 -36.33
N ARG A 320 5.39 -5.10 -35.51
CA ARG A 320 5.25 -6.56 -35.33
C ARG A 320 5.34 -6.90 -33.83
N PRO A 321 4.22 -6.89 -33.09
CA PRO A 321 4.22 -7.14 -31.64
C PRO A 321 4.75 -8.56 -31.33
N ARG A 322 5.86 -8.68 -30.61
CA ARG A 322 6.44 -9.99 -30.24
C ARG A 322 5.49 -10.86 -29.41
N LEU A 323 4.67 -10.23 -28.56
CA LEU A 323 3.66 -10.88 -27.73
C LEU A 323 2.59 -11.61 -28.55
N GLN A 324 2.33 -11.16 -29.78
CA GLN A 324 1.38 -11.83 -30.67
C GLN A 324 1.91 -13.17 -31.15
N ALA A 325 3.23 -13.32 -31.34
CA ALA A 325 3.84 -14.59 -31.73
C ALA A 325 3.78 -15.64 -30.62
N GLU A 326 4.02 -15.25 -29.36
CA GLU A 326 3.88 -16.16 -28.21
C GLU A 326 2.42 -16.50 -27.92
N PHE A 327 1.52 -15.52 -27.95
CA PHE A 327 0.08 -15.77 -27.79
C PHE A 327 -0.47 -16.68 -28.89
N ILE A 328 -0.09 -16.47 -30.17
CA ILE A 328 -0.47 -17.37 -31.27
C ILE A 328 0.12 -18.77 -31.04
N ARG A 329 1.38 -18.89 -30.61
CA ARG A 329 2.02 -20.19 -30.35
C ARG A 329 1.33 -21.00 -29.25
N TYR A 330 0.77 -20.34 -28.23
CA TYR A 330 0.06 -20.99 -27.13
C TYR A 330 -1.45 -21.16 -27.37
N ALA A 331 -2.09 -20.22 -28.07
CA ALA A 331 -3.55 -20.23 -28.30
C ALA A 331 -3.96 -20.95 -29.59
N MET A 332 -3.05 -21.11 -30.56
CA MET A 332 -3.31 -21.84 -31.80
C MET A 332 -2.19 -22.87 -32.04
N PRO A 333 -2.44 -24.18 -31.92
CA PRO A 333 -1.45 -25.17 -32.32
C PRO A 333 -1.15 -25.03 -33.82
N PRO A 334 0.06 -25.39 -34.28
CA PRO A 334 0.42 -25.30 -35.68
C PRO A 334 -0.60 -26.06 -36.52
N VAL A 335 -1.17 -25.36 -37.51
CA VAL A 335 -2.02 -25.99 -38.53
C VAL A 335 -1.13 -27.02 -39.23
N ARG A 336 -1.50 -28.30 -39.10
CA ARG A 336 -0.79 -29.42 -39.73
C ARG A 336 -0.95 -29.39 -41.24
#